data_AF-A0A9X0LAZ4-F1
#
_entry.id   AF-A0A9X0LAZ4-F1
#
_cell.length_a   1.000
_cell.length_b   1.000
_cell.length_c   1.000
_cell.angle_alpha   90.00
_cell.angle_beta   90.00
_cell.angle_gamma   90.00
#
_symmetry.space_group_name_H-M   'P 1'
#
loop_
_entity.id
_entity.type
_entity.pdbx_description
1 polymer ?
#
loop_
_entity_poly.entity_id
_entity_poly.type
_entity_poly.pdbx_seq_one_letter_code
_entity_poly.pdbx_strand_id
1 'polypeptide(L)'
;MTTTDAVHTSRRERGLRAFTEVMTVEPPTDTTPAIAEGLIDFVFADVWTRSVLSRRDRRFVTLACVAAADADAPLEQHIYAALKSGDISITEMREAVLHFAVYAGWPKASRFNIFVDIQWQRIHDERGEAPPPPEPLLPLPTESDPEKRLQGGEQAFVDVNCIPFAPPRDDPYQGAGILNFVFGEMWRRPGLGMKERRLITVACVAFQDADIPILSHVYAALKSGDISFDEMDEVALQFTAYYGCAKGFRLNQVIGEQKRRVLAEAADAQG
;
A
#
# COMPACT_ATOMS: atom_id res chain seq x y z
N MET A 1 22.88 -33.75 -13.95
CA MET A 1 22.07 -32.66 -13.37
C MET A 1 22.76 -32.23 -12.09
N THR A 2 23.28 -31.01 -12.05
CA THR A 2 24.09 -30.52 -10.91
C THR A 2 23.17 -30.03 -9.78
N THR A 3 23.66 -29.94 -8.55
CA THR A 3 22.89 -29.41 -7.40
C THR A 3 22.35 -27.99 -7.69
N THR A 4 23.10 -27.19 -8.44
CA THR A 4 22.69 -25.86 -8.92
C THR A 4 21.49 -25.92 -9.85
N ASP A 5 21.48 -26.87 -10.81
CA ASP A 5 20.34 -27.07 -11.71
C ASP A 5 19.07 -27.43 -10.94
N ALA A 6 19.17 -28.33 -9.96
CA ALA A 6 18.04 -28.76 -9.14
C ALA A 6 17.46 -27.62 -8.26
N VAL A 7 18.33 -26.77 -7.71
CA VAL A 7 17.91 -25.59 -6.92
C VAL A 7 17.21 -24.56 -7.81
N HIS A 8 17.76 -24.27 -8.99
CA HIS A 8 17.14 -23.36 -9.97
C HIS A 8 15.77 -23.86 -10.44
N THR A 9 15.64 -25.16 -10.76
CA THR A 9 14.35 -25.76 -11.12
C THR A 9 13.33 -25.61 -9.98
N SER A 10 13.73 -25.86 -8.72
CA SER A 10 12.84 -25.71 -7.57
C SER A 10 12.37 -24.27 -7.34
N ARG A 11 13.23 -23.28 -7.62
CA ARG A 11 12.91 -21.85 -7.52
C ARG A 11 11.90 -21.45 -8.59
N ARG A 12 12.14 -21.85 -9.85
CA ARG A 12 11.23 -21.60 -10.98
C ARG A 12 9.84 -22.17 -10.75
N GLU A 13 9.75 -23.41 -10.27
CA GLU A 13 8.47 -24.06 -9.98
C GLU A 13 7.69 -23.33 -8.88
N ARG A 14 8.36 -22.88 -7.81
CA ARG A 14 7.73 -22.04 -6.78
C ARG A 14 7.22 -20.73 -7.37
N GLY A 15 8.01 -20.08 -8.23
CA GLY A 15 7.64 -18.82 -8.88
C GLY A 15 6.42 -18.96 -9.77
N LEU A 16 6.34 -20.02 -10.58
CA LEU A 16 5.19 -20.29 -11.43
C LEU A 16 3.92 -20.53 -10.60
N ARG A 17 4.00 -21.33 -9.53
CA ARG A 17 2.86 -21.53 -8.62
C ARG A 17 2.42 -20.23 -7.96
N ALA A 18 3.37 -19.47 -7.41
CA ALA A 18 3.10 -18.19 -6.76
C ALA A 18 2.49 -17.18 -7.73
N PHE A 19 2.95 -17.15 -8.99
CA PHE A 19 2.36 -16.32 -10.04
C PHE A 19 0.89 -16.68 -10.23
N THR A 20 0.56 -17.95 -10.46
CA THR A 20 -0.83 -18.38 -10.68
C THR A 20 -1.72 -18.03 -9.48
N GLU A 21 -1.24 -18.26 -8.26
CA GLU A 21 -1.97 -17.96 -7.03
C GLU A 21 -2.19 -16.46 -6.81
N VAL A 22 -1.17 -15.63 -7.08
CA VAL A 22 -1.23 -14.18 -6.84
C VAL A 22 -1.97 -13.47 -7.97
N MET A 23 -1.72 -13.82 -9.22
CA MET A 23 -2.24 -13.14 -10.41
C MET A 23 -3.55 -13.75 -10.92
N THR A 24 -3.96 -14.93 -10.44
CA THR A 24 -5.22 -15.61 -10.79
C THR A 24 -5.38 -15.92 -12.28
N VAL A 25 -4.24 -16.00 -12.99
CA VAL A 25 -4.12 -16.31 -14.42
C VAL A 25 -2.88 -17.18 -14.64
N GLU A 26 -2.78 -17.82 -15.80
CA GLU A 26 -1.62 -18.64 -16.14
C GLU A 26 -0.33 -17.80 -16.26
N PRO A 27 0.83 -18.35 -15.87
CA PRO A 27 2.10 -17.66 -16.02
C PRO A 27 2.44 -17.34 -17.49
N PRO A 28 3.19 -16.26 -17.75
CA PRO A 28 3.69 -15.97 -19.09
C PRO A 28 4.55 -17.14 -19.61
N THR A 29 4.37 -17.47 -20.89
CA THR A 29 5.17 -18.49 -21.59
C THR A 29 6.50 -17.95 -22.11
N ASP A 30 6.70 -16.63 -22.03
CA ASP A 30 7.98 -16.00 -22.39
C ASP A 30 9.10 -16.48 -21.46
N THR A 31 10.22 -16.88 -22.07
CA THR A 31 11.41 -17.42 -21.39
C THR A 31 12.58 -16.45 -21.41
N THR A 32 12.38 -15.19 -21.83
CA THR A 32 13.41 -14.14 -21.73
C THR A 32 13.90 -14.01 -20.28
N PRO A 33 15.18 -13.64 -20.04
CA PRO A 33 15.70 -13.49 -18.67
C PRO A 33 14.89 -12.52 -17.80
N ALA A 34 14.32 -11.47 -18.40
CA ALA A 34 13.46 -10.52 -17.72
C ALA A 34 12.21 -11.19 -17.12
N ILE A 35 11.59 -12.11 -17.85
CA ILE A 35 10.41 -12.83 -17.40
C ILE A 35 10.81 -14.04 -16.54
N ALA A 36 11.68 -14.89 -17.05
CA ALA A 36 12.08 -16.14 -16.43
C ALA A 36 12.78 -15.91 -15.07
N GLU A 37 13.81 -15.07 -15.03
CA GLU A 37 14.62 -14.85 -13.83
C GLU A 37 14.13 -13.64 -13.01
N GLY A 38 13.79 -12.54 -13.68
CA GLY A 38 13.32 -11.33 -13.02
C GLY A 38 11.92 -11.49 -12.43
N LEU A 39 10.93 -11.75 -13.29
CA LEU A 39 9.54 -11.82 -12.86
C LEU A 39 9.27 -13.11 -12.07
N ILE A 40 9.51 -14.27 -12.67
CA ILE A 40 9.10 -15.55 -12.06
C ILE A 40 10.03 -15.92 -10.90
N ASP A 41 11.34 -16.02 -11.11
CA ASP A 41 12.25 -16.48 -10.05
C ASP A 41 12.45 -15.47 -8.92
N PHE A 42 12.56 -14.18 -9.22
CA PHE A 42 12.77 -13.17 -8.19
C PHE A 42 11.46 -12.62 -7.63
N VAL A 43 10.63 -11.93 -8.44
CA VAL A 43 9.41 -11.28 -7.91
C VAL A 43 8.45 -12.31 -7.32
N PHE A 44 8.08 -13.36 -8.07
CA PHE A 44 7.10 -14.31 -7.58
C PHE A 44 7.67 -15.39 -6.68
N ALA A 45 8.83 -15.98 -6.98
CA ALA A 45 9.35 -17.07 -6.16
C ALA A 45 10.00 -16.61 -4.86
N ASP A 46 10.68 -15.46 -4.84
CA ASP A 46 11.48 -15.04 -3.68
C ASP A 46 10.85 -13.88 -2.90
N VAL A 47 10.03 -13.02 -3.51
CA VAL A 47 9.39 -11.90 -2.82
C VAL A 47 7.98 -12.28 -2.36
N TRP A 48 7.11 -12.72 -3.27
CA TRP A 48 5.71 -13.03 -2.92
C TRP A 48 5.51 -14.24 -2.01
N THR A 49 6.45 -15.18 -1.96
CA THR A 49 6.33 -16.41 -1.12
C THR A 49 6.76 -16.22 0.34
N ARG A 50 7.35 -15.07 0.69
CA ARG A 50 7.85 -14.80 2.05
C ARG A 50 6.67 -14.54 2.99
N SER A 51 6.62 -15.30 4.08
CA SER A 51 5.46 -15.38 4.98
C SER A 51 5.33 -14.26 6.01
N VAL A 52 6.37 -13.45 6.23
CA VAL A 52 6.37 -12.39 7.26
C VAL A 52 5.32 -11.32 6.96
N LEU A 53 5.16 -10.93 5.69
CA LEU A 53 4.10 -10.03 5.24
C LEU A 53 3.07 -10.83 4.43
N SER A 54 1.80 -10.71 4.81
CA SER A 54 0.72 -11.47 4.19
C SER A 54 0.56 -11.13 2.71
N ARG A 55 0.02 -12.07 1.90
CA ARG A 55 -0.29 -11.82 0.48
C ARG A 55 -1.19 -10.59 0.32
N ARG A 56 -2.18 -10.44 1.21
CA ARG A 56 -3.08 -9.30 1.22
C ARG A 56 -2.35 -7.98 1.47
N ASP A 57 -1.47 -7.92 2.48
CA ASP A 57 -0.71 -6.71 2.79
C ASP A 57 0.27 -6.33 1.65
N ARG A 58 0.91 -7.33 1.03
CA ARG A 58 1.75 -7.14 -0.17
C ARG A 58 0.98 -6.50 -1.32
N ARG A 59 -0.32 -6.79 -1.48
CA ARG A 59 -1.14 -6.15 -2.52
C ARG A 59 -1.28 -4.66 -2.31
N PHE A 60 -1.48 -4.17 -1.08
CA PHE A 60 -1.60 -2.73 -0.84
C PHE A 60 -0.31 -1.97 -1.19
N VAL A 61 0.85 -2.52 -0.87
CA VAL A 61 2.15 -1.96 -1.30
C VAL A 61 2.28 -2.01 -2.82
N THR A 62 1.96 -3.15 -3.42
CA THR A 62 2.09 -3.38 -4.86
C THR A 62 1.20 -2.47 -5.67
N LEU A 63 -0.09 -2.38 -5.33
CA LEU A 63 -1.10 -1.55 -5.99
C LEU A 63 -0.69 -0.07 -5.96
N ALA A 64 -0.20 0.42 -4.82
CA ALA A 64 0.33 1.79 -4.73
C ALA A 64 1.52 2.00 -5.67
N CYS A 65 2.45 1.04 -5.76
CA CYS A 65 3.61 1.12 -6.64
C CYS A 65 3.21 1.11 -8.12
N VAL A 66 2.38 0.15 -8.56
CA VAL A 66 2.00 0.04 -9.99
C VAL A 66 1.08 1.18 -10.42
N ALA A 67 0.23 1.71 -9.52
CA ALA A 67 -0.54 2.92 -9.76
C ALA A 67 0.35 4.15 -9.91
N ALA A 68 1.44 4.23 -9.14
CA ALA A 68 2.38 5.33 -9.21
C ALA A 68 3.35 5.25 -10.41
N ALA A 69 3.58 4.06 -10.96
CA ALA A 69 4.49 3.83 -12.08
C ALA A 69 3.91 4.20 -13.46
N ASP A 70 2.64 4.61 -13.51
CA ASP A 70 1.90 4.91 -14.75
C ASP A 70 1.89 3.73 -15.74
N ALA A 71 1.96 2.50 -15.21
CA ALA A 71 2.02 1.26 -15.99
C ALA A 71 0.64 0.57 -16.02
N ASP A 72 -0.11 0.74 -17.11
CA ASP A 72 -1.50 0.28 -17.22
C ASP A 72 -1.67 -1.22 -17.08
N ALA A 73 -0.97 -1.99 -17.92
CA ALA A 73 -1.17 -3.43 -17.93
C ALA A 73 -0.88 -4.07 -16.56
N PRO A 74 0.23 -3.75 -15.85
CA PRO A 74 0.44 -4.23 -14.49
C PRO A 74 -0.62 -3.77 -13.49
N LEU A 75 -1.07 -2.52 -13.56
CA LEU A 75 -2.10 -1.99 -12.67
C LEU A 75 -3.43 -2.74 -12.85
N GLU A 76 -3.90 -2.88 -14.09
CA GLU A 76 -5.10 -3.65 -14.43
C GLU A 76 -5.01 -5.10 -13.95
N GLN A 77 -3.88 -5.76 -14.21
CA GLN A 77 -3.65 -7.15 -13.82
C GLN A 77 -3.68 -7.34 -12.29
N HIS A 78 -3.02 -6.44 -11.53
CA HIS A 78 -3.01 -6.54 -10.07
C HIS A 78 -4.36 -6.22 -9.44
N ILE A 79 -5.12 -5.27 -10.00
CA ILE A 79 -6.50 -4.97 -9.57
C ILE A 79 -7.40 -6.19 -9.79
N TYR A 80 -7.39 -6.72 -11.01
CA TYR A 80 -8.17 -7.91 -11.36
C TYR A 80 -7.87 -9.06 -10.40
N ALA A 81 -6.58 -9.37 -10.20
CA ALA A 81 -6.17 -10.47 -9.35
C ALA A 81 -6.53 -10.26 -7.88
N ALA A 82 -6.43 -9.03 -7.37
CA ALA A 82 -6.80 -8.68 -6.00
C ALA A 82 -8.29 -8.89 -5.73
N LEU A 83 -9.14 -8.41 -6.65
CA LEU A 83 -10.59 -8.53 -6.54
C LEU A 83 -11.07 -9.97 -6.81
N LYS A 84 -10.51 -10.64 -7.82
CA LYS A 84 -10.90 -12.00 -8.20
C LYS A 84 -10.55 -13.04 -7.15
N SER A 85 -9.39 -12.91 -6.52
CA SER A 85 -8.97 -13.80 -5.42
C SER A 85 -9.75 -13.56 -4.12
N GLY A 86 -10.40 -12.41 -3.99
CA GLY A 86 -11.04 -11.99 -2.73
C GLY A 86 -10.06 -11.52 -1.66
N ASP A 87 -8.77 -11.34 -1.99
CA ASP A 87 -7.78 -10.80 -1.06
C ASP A 87 -8.13 -9.37 -0.62
N ILE A 88 -8.68 -8.58 -1.54
CA ILE A 88 -9.14 -7.21 -1.28
C ILE A 88 -10.59 -7.11 -1.76
N SER A 89 -11.48 -6.66 -0.89
CA SER A 89 -12.87 -6.37 -1.24
C SER A 89 -13.00 -5.12 -2.11
N ILE A 90 -14.11 -4.98 -2.84
CA ILE A 90 -14.36 -3.78 -3.65
C ILE A 90 -14.41 -2.50 -2.79
N THR A 91 -14.92 -2.60 -1.56
CA THR A 91 -14.95 -1.48 -0.60
C THR A 91 -13.55 -1.05 -0.19
N GLU A 92 -12.69 -2.00 0.19
CA GLU A 92 -11.28 -1.72 0.53
C GLU A 92 -10.51 -1.17 -0.67
N MET A 93 -10.73 -1.71 -1.88
CA MET A 93 -10.06 -1.24 -3.10
C MET A 93 -10.42 0.23 -3.39
N ARG A 94 -11.70 0.61 -3.28
CA ARG A 94 -12.16 1.99 -3.52
C ARG A 94 -11.64 2.95 -2.44
N GLU A 95 -11.63 2.54 -1.17
CA GLU A 95 -11.02 3.35 -0.11
C GLU A 95 -9.49 3.44 -0.26
N ALA A 96 -8.83 2.40 -0.76
CA ALA A 96 -7.40 2.43 -1.08
C ALA A 96 -7.09 3.40 -2.23
N VAL A 97 -7.92 3.46 -3.27
CA VAL A 97 -7.81 4.46 -4.35
C VAL A 97 -7.95 5.88 -3.80
N LEU A 98 -8.93 6.12 -2.94
CA LEU A 98 -9.15 7.43 -2.34
C LEU A 98 -7.98 7.84 -1.42
N HIS A 99 -7.51 6.92 -0.58
CA HIS A 99 -6.34 7.17 0.28
C HIS A 99 -5.08 7.40 -0.54
N PHE A 100 -4.88 6.64 -1.62
CA PHE A 100 -3.81 6.85 -2.60
C PHE A 100 -3.90 8.25 -3.24
N ALA A 101 -5.09 8.77 -3.53
CA ALA A 101 -5.26 10.11 -4.11
C ALA A 101 -4.66 11.23 -3.23
N VAL A 102 -4.81 11.11 -1.91
CA VAL A 102 -4.25 12.07 -0.94
C VAL A 102 -2.72 12.11 -1.03
N TYR A 103 -2.10 10.94 -1.19
CA TYR A 103 -0.66 10.81 -1.13
C TYR A 103 0.03 10.82 -2.49
N ALA A 104 -0.64 10.46 -3.58
CA ALA A 104 -0.06 10.31 -4.91
C ALA A 104 -0.68 11.24 -5.96
N GLY A 105 -1.72 12.00 -5.58
CA GLY A 105 -2.40 12.97 -6.42
C GLY A 105 -3.61 12.41 -7.18
N TRP A 106 -4.60 13.27 -7.38
CA TRP A 106 -5.87 12.94 -8.04
C TRP A 106 -5.73 12.35 -9.45
N PRO A 107 -4.85 12.83 -10.35
CA PRO A 107 -4.78 12.28 -11.71
C PRO A 107 -4.44 10.78 -11.76
N LYS A 108 -3.46 10.34 -10.95
CA LYS A 108 -3.09 8.92 -10.84
C LYS A 108 -4.21 8.11 -10.19
N ALA A 109 -4.84 8.65 -9.16
CA ALA A 109 -5.97 7.99 -8.49
C ALA A 109 -7.20 7.87 -9.39
N SER A 110 -7.51 8.86 -10.24
CA SER A 110 -8.60 8.77 -11.21
C SER A 110 -8.37 7.64 -12.20
N ARG A 111 -7.14 7.50 -12.71
CA ARG A 111 -6.75 6.38 -13.57
C ARG A 111 -6.88 5.04 -12.85
N PHE A 112 -6.40 4.95 -11.61
CA PHE A 112 -6.58 3.77 -10.76
C PHE A 112 -8.07 3.43 -10.60
N ASN A 113 -8.92 4.40 -10.24
CA ASN A 113 -10.36 4.19 -10.11
C ASN A 113 -11.01 3.64 -11.40
N ILE A 114 -10.64 4.19 -12.56
CA ILE A 114 -11.16 3.72 -13.85
C ILE A 114 -10.87 2.23 -14.05
N PHE A 115 -9.65 1.78 -13.75
CA PHE A 115 -9.32 0.36 -13.86
C PHE A 115 -9.99 -0.50 -12.78
N VAL A 116 -10.26 0.04 -11.59
CA VAL A 116 -11.09 -0.67 -10.60
C VAL A 116 -12.47 -0.95 -11.16
N ASP A 117 -13.13 0.05 -11.77
CA ASP A 117 -14.47 -0.14 -12.33
C ASP A 117 -14.45 -1.09 -13.55
N ILE A 118 -13.45 -0.98 -14.42
CA ILE A 118 -13.28 -1.90 -15.57
C ILE A 118 -13.09 -3.35 -15.11
N GLN A 119 -12.16 -3.60 -14.18
CA GLN A 119 -11.89 -4.97 -13.73
C GLN A 119 -13.03 -5.52 -12.87
N TRP A 120 -13.72 -4.67 -12.09
CA TRP A 120 -14.90 -5.08 -11.34
C TRP A 120 -16.03 -5.53 -12.26
N GLN A 121 -16.31 -4.77 -13.33
CA GLN A 121 -17.29 -5.17 -14.35
C GLN A 121 -16.87 -6.49 -15.01
N ARG A 122 -15.61 -6.59 -15.47
CA ARG A 122 -15.09 -7.80 -16.10
C ARG A 122 -15.27 -9.05 -15.23
N ILE A 123 -14.99 -8.96 -13.93
CA ILE A 123 -15.14 -10.10 -13.01
C ILE A 123 -16.60 -10.56 -12.92
N HIS A 124 -17.58 -9.64 -12.96
CA HIS A 124 -18.99 -9.98 -12.94
C HIS A 124 -19.46 -10.57 -14.28
N ASP A 125 -18.99 -10.00 -15.40
CA ASP A 125 -19.25 -10.54 -16.73
C ASP A 125 -18.74 -11.99 -16.85
N GLU A 126 -17.53 -12.27 -16.36
CA GLU A 126 -16.95 -13.62 -16.31
C GLU A 126 -17.76 -14.60 -15.43
N ARG A 127 -18.50 -14.08 -14.43
CA ARG A 127 -19.40 -14.86 -13.58
C ARG A 127 -20.81 -14.99 -14.14
N GLY A 128 -21.15 -14.26 -15.21
CA GLY A 128 -22.52 -14.17 -15.71
C GLY A 128 -23.46 -13.42 -14.76
N GLU A 129 -22.92 -12.53 -13.93
CA GLU A 129 -23.63 -11.77 -12.91
C GLU A 129 -23.60 -10.27 -13.26
N ALA A 130 -24.55 -9.50 -12.72
CA ALA A 130 -24.44 -8.03 -12.74
C ALA A 130 -23.66 -7.56 -11.50
N PRO A 131 -22.84 -6.51 -11.60
CA PRO A 131 -22.24 -5.90 -10.41
C PRO A 131 -23.31 -5.47 -9.41
N PRO A 132 -23.05 -5.63 -8.10
CA PRO A 132 -23.96 -5.12 -7.08
C PRO A 132 -24.09 -3.59 -7.20
N PRO A 133 -25.25 -3.01 -6.84
CA PRO A 133 -25.42 -1.57 -6.80
C PRO A 133 -24.40 -0.95 -5.83
N PRO A 134 -23.89 0.27 -6.13
CA PRO A 134 -22.94 0.93 -5.25
C PRO A 134 -23.56 1.23 -3.89
N GLU A 135 -22.75 1.15 -2.84
CA GLU A 135 -23.18 1.59 -1.50
C GLU A 135 -23.50 3.10 -1.51
N PRO A 136 -24.60 3.53 -0.85
CA PRO A 136 -24.92 4.94 -0.74
C PRO A 136 -23.80 5.73 -0.06
N LEU A 137 -23.47 6.90 -0.61
CA LEU A 137 -22.45 7.80 -0.02
C LEU A 137 -22.92 8.51 1.27
N LEU A 138 -24.23 8.58 1.49
CA LEU A 138 -24.83 9.30 2.61
C LEU A 138 -25.52 8.34 3.59
N PRO A 139 -25.48 8.64 4.90
CA PRO A 139 -24.81 9.80 5.52
C PRO A 139 -23.28 9.69 5.48
N LEU A 140 -22.58 10.84 5.47
CA LEU A 140 -21.12 10.84 5.55
C LEU A 140 -20.69 10.18 6.86
N PRO A 141 -19.67 9.31 6.85
CA PRO A 141 -19.22 8.61 8.06
C PRO A 141 -18.50 9.53 9.06
N THR A 142 -18.08 10.69 8.61
CA THR A 142 -17.31 11.69 9.36
C THR A 142 -18.17 12.91 9.72
N GLU A 143 -17.76 13.60 10.78
CA GLU A 143 -18.49 14.73 11.35
C GLU A 143 -18.64 15.88 10.37
N SER A 144 -19.86 16.30 10.05
CA SER A 144 -20.13 17.33 9.04
C SER A 144 -19.92 18.76 9.55
N ASP A 145 -20.00 18.97 10.87
CA ASP A 145 -19.70 20.28 11.48
C ASP A 145 -18.22 20.65 11.30
N PRO A 146 -17.89 21.83 10.73
CA PRO A 146 -16.51 22.22 10.43
C PRO A 146 -15.59 22.26 11.65
N GLU A 147 -16.08 22.76 12.78
CA GLU A 147 -15.27 22.93 13.99
C GLU A 147 -14.97 21.58 14.62
N LYS A 148 -15.98 20.71 14.75
CA LYS A 148 -15.76 19.34 15.23
C LYS A 148 -14.92 18.50 14.28
N ARG A 149 -15.01 18.70 12.95
CA ARG A 149 -14.15 18.01 11.98
C ARG A 149 -12.69 18.43 12.15
N LEU A 150 -12.42 19.71 12.37
CA LEU A 150 -11.07 20.22 12.69
C LEU A 150 -10.53 19.65 14.01
N GLN A 151 -11.34 19.66 15.08
CA GLN A 151 -10.94 19.08 16.38
C GLN A 151 -10.60 17.59 16.27
N GLY A 152 -11.45 16.83 15.55
CA GLY A 152 -11.18 15.43 15.28
C GLY A 152 -9.96 15.21 14.38
N GLY A 153 -9.67 16.17 13.49
CA GLY A 153 -8.48 16.18 12.65
C GLY A 153 -7.19 16.43 13.43
N GLU A 154 -7.20 17.33 14.41
CA GLU A 154 -6.07 17.54 15.33
C GLU A 154 -5.75 16.29 16.12
N GLN A 155 -6.79 15.67 16.69
CA GLN A 155 -6.63 14.41 17.42
C GLN A 155 -6.10 13.30 16.51
N ALA A 156 -6.70 13.13 15.33
CA ALA A 156 -6.24 12.14 14.36
C ALA A 156 -4.81 12.42 13.88
N PHE A 157 -4.40 13.67 13.71
CA PHE A 157 -3.03 14.03 13.35
C PHE A 157 -2.04 13.57 14.43
N VAL A 158 -2.33 13.86 15.69
CA VAL A 158 -1.53 13.44 16.86
C VAL A 158 -1.41 11.92 16.91
N ASP A 159 -2.55 11.23 16.85
CA ASP A 159 -2.62 9.77 16.98
C ASP A 159 -1.91 9.07 15.83
N VAL A 160 -2.22 9.47 14.58
CA VAL A 160 -1.66 8.87 13.37
C VAL A 160 -0.17 9.17 13.24
N ASN A 161 0.33 10.33 13.66
CA ASN A 161 1.77 10.62 13.54
C ASN A 161 2.57 10.22 14.80
N CYS A 162 1.90 9.79 15.87
CA CYS A 162 2.51 9.44 17.15
C CYS A 162 3.41 10.55 17.72
N ILE A 163 2.89 11.79 17.69
CA ILE A 163 3.56 13.00 18.19
C ILE A 163 2.62 13.81 19.06
N PRO A 164 3.12 14.60 20.04
CA PRO A 164 2.27 15.19 21.08
C PRO A 164 1.59 16.51 20.68
N PHE A 165 1.65 16.91 19.41
CA PHE A 165 1.09 18.17 18.93
C PHE A 165 0.52 18.05 17.51
N ALA A 166 -0.47 18.89 17.22
CA ALA A 166 -0.96 19.17 15.88
C ALA A 166 -0.45 20.52 15.38
N PRO A 167 -0.35 20.74 14.05
CA PRO A 167 -0.06 22.06 13.51
C PRO A 167 -1.17 23.07 13.88
N PRO A 168 -0.87 24.39 13.87
CA PRO A 168 -1.89 25.41 14.06
C PRO A 168 -2.92 25.45 12.92
N ARG A 169 -4.01 26.18 13.13
CA ARG A 169 -5.09 26.42 12.13
C ARG A 169 -4.93 27.78 11.42
N ASP A 170 -3.73 28.34 11.41
CA ASP A 170 -3.48 29.73 11.02
C ASP A 170 -3.42 29.95 9.50
N ASP A 171 -3.34 28.89 8.71
CA ASP A 171 -3.39 28.96 7.25
C ASP A 171 -4.31 27.89 6.60
N PRO A 172 -4.77 28.11 5.36
CA PRO A 172 -5.65 27.16 4.66
C PRO A 172 -5.01 25.78 4.39
N TYR A 173 -3.69 25.72 4.23
CA TYR A 173 -2.99 24.47 3.99
C TYR A 173 -3.03 23.58 5.25
N GLN A 174 -2.73 24.14 6.43
CA GLN A 174 -2.76 23.41 7.69
C GLN A 174 -4.20 23.17 8.17
N GLY A 175 -5.03 24.21 8.23
CA GLY A 175 -6.40 24.11 8.70
C GLY A 175 -7.30 23.31 7.76
N ALA A 176 -7.49 23.79 6.53
CA ALA A 176 -8.44 23.16 5.60
C ALA A 176 -7.86 21.92 4.90
N GLY A 177 -6.57 21.91 4.58
CA GLY A 177 -5.90 20.78 3.93
C GLY A 177 -5.57 19.66 4.91
N ILE A 178 -4.64 19.91 5.83
CA ILE A 178 -4.09 18.87 6.72
C ILE A 178 -5.13 18.44 7.77
N LEU A 179 -5.58 19.37 8.61
CA LEU A 179 -6.42 19.05 9.76
C LEU A 179 -7.84 18.69 9.34
N ASN A 180 -8.47 19.46 8.46
CA ASN A 180 -9.85 19.19 8.06
C ASN A 180 -9.93 18.01 7.06
N PHE A 181 -9.22 18.08 5.93
CA PHE A 181 -9.36 17.08 4.87
C PHE A 181 -8.52 15.81 5.11
N VAL A 182 -7.21 15.90 5.33
CA VAL A 182 -6.37 14.70 5.45
C VAL A 182 -6.68 13.92 6.72
N PHE A 183 -6.55 14.55 7.89
CA PHE A 183 -6.71 13.86 9.17
C PHE A 183 -8.14 13.92 9.71
N GLY A 184 -8.90 14.97 9.42
CA GLY A 184 -10.29 15.12 9.86
C GLY A 184 -11.28 14.28 9.05
N GLU A 185 -10.94 13.96 7.80
CA GLU A 185 -11.74 13.12 6.91
C GLU A 185 -10.99 11.84 6.54
N MET A 186 -9.96 11.93 5.70
CA MET A 186 -9.43 10.78 4.94
C MET A 186 -8.91 9.64 5.82
N TRP A 187 -8.14 9.94 6.87
CA TRP A 187 -7.61 8.93 7.81
C TRP A 187 -8.69 8.31 8.73
N ARG A 188 -9.88 8.91 8.80
CA ARG A 188 -10.96 8.49 9.71
C ARG A 188 -12.08 7.73 9.00
N ARG A 189 -11.99 7.58 7.68
CA ARG A 189 -13.01 6.86 6.90
C ARG A 189 -13.01 5.36 7.23
N PRO A 190 -14.18 4.71 7.26
CA PRO A 190 -14.28 3.27 7.40
C PRO A 190 -13.88 2.55 6.10
N GLY A 191 -13.94 1.23 6.09
CA GLY A 191 -13.71 0.42 4.88
C GLY A 191 -12.25 0.15 4.54
N LEU A 192 -11.29 0.84 5.18
CA LEU A 192 -9.86 0.54 5.09
C LEU A 192 -9.21 0.68 6.47
N GLY A 193 -8.57 -0.39 6.93
CA GLY A 193 -7.92 -0.43 8.24
C GLY A 193 -6.66 0.43 8.33
N MET A 194 -6.18 0.63 9.56
CA MET A 194 -5.01 1.47 9.82
C MET A 194 -3.75 0.88 9.15
N LYS A 195 -3.54 -0.43 9.26
CA LYS A 195 -2.38 -1.11 8.66
C LYS A 195 -2.32 -0.90 7.14
N GLU A 196 -3.44 -1.06 6.44
CA GLU A 196 -3.50 -0.87 4.99
C GLU A 196 -3.22 0.59 4.60
N ARG A 197 -3.77 1.55 5.35
CA ARG A 197 -3.45 2.97 5.17
C ARG A 197 -1.95 3.23 5.33
N ARG A 198 -1.31 2.62 6.34
CA ARG A 198 0.16 2.70 6.52
C ARG A 198 0.92 2.12 5.34
N LEU A 199 0.55 0.93 4.88
CA LEU A 199 1.20 0.25 3.75
C LEU A 199 1.17 1.10 2.48
N ILE A 200 -0.01 1.67 2.16
CA ILE A 200 -0.18 2.57 1.01
C ILE A 200 0.63 3.85 1.22
N THR A 201 0.48 4.51 2.38
CA THR A 201 1.16 5.78 2.65
C THR A 201 2.68 5.64 2.61
N VAL A 202 3.25 4.61 3.25
CA VAL A 202 4.70 4.34 3.25
C VAL A 202 5.21 4.14 1.82
N ALA A 203 4.51 3.37 0.99
CA ALA A 203 4.86 3.23 -0.42
C ALA A 203 4.81 4.58 -1.15
N CYS A 204 3.77 5.38 -0.91
CA CYS A 204 3.62 6.69 -1.56
C CYS A 204 4.73 7.68 -1.21
N VAL A 205 5.01 7.87 0.08
CA VAL A 205 6.06 8.80 0.51
C VAL A 205 7.45 8.32 0.08
N ALA A 206 7.65 7.00 -0.06
CA ALA A 206 8.89 6.42 -0.58
C ALA A 206 9.13 6.70 -2.06
N PHE A 207 8.08 6.73 -2.89
CA PHE A 207 8.25 7.08 -4.30
C PHE A 207 8.20 8.57 -4.62
N GLN A 208 7.68 9.41 -3.72
CA GLN A 208 7.64 10.85 -3.94
C GLN A 208 8.93 11.59 -3.58
N ASP A 209 9.87 10.92 -2.92
CA ASP A 209 11.10 11.53 -2.41
C ASP A 209 10.80 12.73 -1.49
N ALA A 210 9.68 12.68 -0.76
CA ALA A 210 9.26 13.74 0.15
C ALA A 210 9.98 13.57 1.50
N ASP A 211 10.98 14.42 1.75
CA ASP A 211 11.91 14.28 2.88
C ASP A 211 11.24 14.23 4.26
N ILE A 212 10.28 15.12 4.53
CA ILE A 212 9.60 15.16 5.83
C ILE A 212 8.57 14.02 5.95
N PRO A 213 7.65 13.81 4.98
CA PRO A 213 6.64 12.75 5.07
C PRO A 213 7.19 11.33 5.16
N ILE A 214 8.30 11.00 4.47
CA ILE A 214 8.88 9.65 4.55
C ILE A 214 9.38 9.35 5.96
N LEU A 215 10.00 10.32 6.63
CA LEU A 215 10.49 10.17 8.00
C LEU A 215 9.32 10.00 8.98
N SER A 216 8.30 10.87 8.89
CA SER A 216 7.17 10.86 9.83
C SER A 216 6.30 9.62 9.68
N HIS A 217 5.97 9.20 8.46
CA HIS A 217 5.07 8.06 8.26
C HIS A 217 5.75 6.71 8.51
N VAL A 218 7.05 6.55 8.21
CA VAL A 218 7.80 5.34 8.59
C VAL A 218 7.96 5.27 10.10
N TYR A 219 8.30 6.38 10.76
CA TYR A 219 8.32 6.46 12.23
C TYR A 219 6.97 6.06 12.83
N ALA A 220 5.90 6.68 12.38
CA ALA A 220 4.58 6.47 12.96
C ALA A 220 4.09 5.03 12.77
N ALA A 221 4.31 4.41 11.60
CA ALA A 221 3.95 3.02 11.35
C ALA A 221 4.66 2.04 12.30
N LEU A 222 5.93 2.31 12.61
CA LEU A 222 6.74 1.51 13.54
C LEU A 222 6.39 1.81 15.00
N LYS A 223 6.18 3.08 15.34
CA LYS A 223 5.91 3.56 16.70
C LYS A 223 4.54 3.10 17.20
N SER A 224 3.52 3.12 16.35
CA SER A 224 2.18 2.65 16.70
C SER A 224 2.10 1.12 16.82
N GLY A 225 3.04 0.40 16.19
CA GLY A 225 2.98 -1.05 16.07
C GLY A 225 2.02 -1.55 14.98
N ASP A 226 1.45 -0.66 14.16
CA ASP A 226 0.58 -1.03 13.02
C ASP A 226 1.33 -1.91 12.01
N ILE A 227 2.64 -1.67 11.87
CA ILE A 227 3.56 -2.49 11.08
C ILE A 227 4.75 -2.85 11.98
N SER A 228 4.98 -4.15 12.17
CA SER A 228 6.13 -4.63 12.93
C SER A 228 7.45 -4.33 12.23
N PHE A 229 8.56 -4.47 12.96
CA PHE A 229 9.89 -4.22 12.39
C PHE A 229 10.20 -5.18 11.24
N ASP A 230 9.82 -6.45 11.35
CA ASP A 230 10.06 -7.47 10.33
C ASP A 230 9.14 -7.25 9.12
N GLU A 231 7.87 -6.89 9.34
CA GLU A 231 6.97 -6.53 8.25
C GLU A 231 7.45 -5.30 7.48
N MET A 232 8.01 -4.29 8.16
CA MET A 232 8.54 -3.10 7.50
C MET A 232 9.74 -3.44 6.59
N ASP A 233 10.56 -4.43 6.94
CA ASP A 233 11.64 -4.91 6.07
C ASP A 233 11.07 -5.60 4.82
N GLU A 234 9.98 -6.37 4.96
CA GLU A 234 9.26 -6.94 3.82
C GLU A 234 8.57 -5.90 2.95
N VAL A 235 8.04 -4.82 3.55
CA VAL A 235 7.50 -3.67 2.81
C VAL A 235 8.60 -3.04 1.94
N ALA A 236 9.81 -2.85 2.48
CA ALA A 236 10.93 -2.34 1.73
C ALA A 236 11.34 -3.26 0.57
N LEU A 237 11.34 -4.58 0.79
CA LEU A 237 11.63 -5.57 -0.25
C LEU A 237 10.56 -5.57 -1.35
N GLN A 238 9.28 -5.58 -0.97
CA GLN A 238 8.16 -5.53 -1.91
C GLN A 238 8.19 -4.24 -2.73
N PHE A 239 8.38 -3.09 -2.07
CA PHE A 239 8.52 -1.79 -2.73
C PHE A 239 9.72 -1.77 -3.69
N THR A 240 10.86 -2.33 -3.28
CA THR A 240 12.06 -2.42 -4.13
C THR A 240 11.79 -3.21 -5.42
N ALA A 241 11.08 -4.33 -5.32
CA ALA A 241 10.74 -5.16 -6.46
C ALA A 241 9.82 -4.44 -7.48
N TYR A 242 8.93 -3.56 -7.00
CA TYR A 242 7.92 -2.89 -7.84
C TYR A 242 8.25 -1.44 -8.24
N TYR A 243 9.13 -0.77 -7.50
CA TYR A 243 9.44 0.65 -7.69
C TYR A 243 10.95 0.95 -7.70
N GLY A 244 11.77 -0.09 -7.74
CA GLY A 244 13.19 -0.03 -8.08
C GLY A 244 14.14 0.12 -6.89
N CYS A 245 15.36 -0.39 -7.07
CA CYS A 245 16.38 -0.48 -6.02
C CYS A 245 16.84 0.86 -5.47
N ALA A 246 16.91 1.92 -6.29
CA ALA A 246 17.39 3.23 -5.83
C ALA A 246 16.46 3.83 -4.76
N LYS A 247 15.16 3.84 -5.01
CA LYS A 247 14.15 4.30 -4.05
C LYS A 247 14.01 3.31 -2.89
N GLY A 248 14.08 2.01 -3.17
CA GLY A 248 14.10 0.96 -2.15
C GLY A 248 15.24 1.12 -1.13
N PHE A 249 16.43 1.48 -1.60
CA PHE A 249 17.57 1.77 -0.74
C PHE A 249 17.32 2.97 0.17
N ARG A 250 16.76 4.07 -0.35
CA ARG A 250 16.39 5.24 0.46
C ARG A 250 15.35 4.88 1.53
N LEU A 251 14.31 4.14 1.16
CA LEU A 251 13.31 3.66 2.11
C LEU A 251 13.94 2.80 3.22
N ASN A 252 14.83 1.87 2.86
CA ASN A 252 15.53 1.02 3.82
C ASN A 252 16.41 1.82 4.80
N GLN A 253 17.10 2.87 4.33
CA GLN A 253 17.85 3.78 5.21
C GLN A 253 16.94 4.47 6.23
N VAL A 254 15.80 5.00 5.78
CA VAL A 254 14.82 5.64 6.66
C VAL A 254 14.26 4.65 7.68
N ILE A 255 13.94 3.42 7.26
CA ILE A 255 13.48 2.36 8.17
C ILE A 255 14.53 2.09 9.26
N GLY A 256 15.80 1.95 8.89
CA GLY A 256 16.87 1.72 9.85
C GLY A 256 17.03 2.87 10.85
N GLU A 257 16.88 4.11 10.39
CA GLU A 257 16.89 5.30 11.25
C GLU A 257 15.72 5.30 12.24
N GLN A 258 14.49 5.10 11.75
CA GLN A 258 13.30 5.16 12.58
C GLN A 258 13.18 3.97 13.54
N LYS A 259 13.65 2.77 13.17
CA LYS A 259 13.78 1.64 14.10
C LYS A 259 14.65 1.98 15.30
N ARG A 260 15.83 2.58 15.07
CA ARG A 260 16.73 3.02 16.15
C ARG A 260 16.07 4.06 17.04
N ARG A 261 15.37 5.04 16.44
CA ARG A 261 14.63 6.06 17.19
C ARG A 261 13.57 5.45 18.09
N VAL A 262 12.71 4.57 17.56
CA VAL A 262 11.64 3.91 18.33
C VAL A 262 12.21 3.10 19.50
N LEU A 263 13.31 2.37 19.27
CA LEU A 263 13.98 1.60 20.32
C LEU A 263 14.59 2.50 21.41
N ALA A 264 15.23 3.62 21.03
CA ALA A 264 15.80 4.56 21.99
C ALA A 264 14.72 5.18 22.89
N GLU A 265 13.64 5.69 22.28
CA GLU A 265 12.51 6.24 23.04
C GLU A 265 11.85 5.21 23.97
N ALA A 266 11.80 3.94 23.56
CA ALA A 266 11.25 2.86 24.39
C ALA A 266 12.16 2.53 25.59
N ALA A 267 13.48 2.66 25.44
CA ALA A 267 14.43 2.49 26.52
C ALA A 267 14.37 3.64 27.53
N ASP A 268 14.27 4.88 27.03
CA ASP A 268 14.15 6.09 27.87
C ASP A 268 12.85 6.09 28.70
N ALA A 269 11.76 5.51 28.20
CA ALA A 269 10.51 5.39 28.94
C ALA A 269 10.53 4.32 30.05
N GLN A 270 11.53 3.45 30.08
CA GLN A 270 11.68 2.36 31.06
C GLN A 270 12.69 2.66 32.16
N GLY A 271 13.51 3.71 32.01
CA GLY A 271 14.50 4.19 32.98
C GLY A 271 13.97 5.30 33.87
#